data_AF-A0A6S6TPZ2-F1
#
_entry.id   AF-A0A6S6TPZ2-F1
#
_cell.length_a   1.000
_cell.length_b   1.000
_cell.length_c   1.000
_cell.angle_alpha   90.00
_cell.angle_beta   90.00
_cell.angle_gamma   90.00
#
_symmetry.space_group_name_H-M   'P 1'
#
loop_
_entity.id
_entity.type
_entity.pdbx_description
1 polymer ?
#
loop_
_entity_poly.entity_id
_entity_poly.type
_entity_poly.pdbx_seq_one_letter_code
_entity_poly.pdbx_strand_id
1 'polypeptide(L)' 'MTIEEMQTIKVGDTIKDVARSKSQEREVHCTVESIDANSITIVAIFAADAACYPHRFFFTRDADKLAFVEN' A
#
# COMPACT_ATOMS: atom_id res chain seq x y z
N MET A 1 -0.27 -7.78 3.42
CA MET A 1 0.84 -7.27 2.63
C MET A 1 2.09 -7.48 3.44
N THR A 2 2.96 -8.38 3.00
CA THR A 2 4.28 -8.58 3.63
C THR A 2 5.24 -7.48 3.17
N ILE A 3 6.33 -7.28 3.90
CA ILE A 3 7.37 -6.30 3.52
C ILE A 3 7.99 -6.65 2.16
N GLU A 4 8.12 -7.94 1.84
CA GLU A 4 8.60 -8.43 0.54
C GLU A 4 7.65 -8.05 -0.61
N GLU A 5 6.33 -8.14 -0.41
CA GLU A 5 5.35 -7.67 -1.38
C GLU A 5 5.41 -6.15 -1.56
N MET A 6 5.78 -5.38 -0.52
CA MET A 6 5.97 -3.93 -0.65
C MET A 6 7.25 -3.55 -1.40
N GLN A 7 8.31 -4.37 -1.32
CA GLN A 7 9.56 -4.14 -2.04
C GLN A 7 9.43 -4.35 -3.55
N THR A 8 8.45 -5.13 -4.01
CA THR A 8 8.22 -5.37 -5.44
C THR A 8 7.34 -4.31 -6.09
N ILE A 9 6.60 -3.52 -5.29
CA ILE A 9 5.71 -2.45 -5.77
C ILE A 9 6.53 -1.32 -6.39
N LYS A 10 6.10 -0.87 -7.56
CA LYS A 10 6.68 0.25 -8.30
C LYS A 10 5.63 1.32 -8.59
N VAL A 11 6.10 2.53 -8.83
CA VAL A 11 5.26 3.60 -9.37
C VAL A 11 4.64 3.15 -10.69
N GLY A 12 3.34 3.34 -10.84
CA GLY A 12 2.55 2.87 -11.97
C GLY A 12 1.89 1.50 -11.77
N ASP A 13 2.26 0.74 -10.75
CA ASP A 13 1.63 -0.56 -10.49
C ASP A 13 0.17 -0.41 -10.12
N THR A 14 -0.65 -1.37 -10.56
CA THR A 14 -2.04 -1.50 -10.12
C THR A 14 -2.12 -2.38 -8.89
N ILE A 15 -2.68 -1.83 -7.80
CA ILE A 15 -2.87 -2.55 -6.55
C ILE A 15 -4.34 -2.46 -6.08
N LYS A 16 -4.75 -3.43 -5.26
CA LYS A 16 -6.08 -3.41 -4.63
C LYS A 16 -6.02 -2.68 -3.30
N ASP A 17 -6.86 -1.66 -3.13
CA ASP A 17 -7.08 -1.03 -1.83
C ASP A 17 -8.01 -1.92 -1.00
N VAL A 18 -7.42 -2.75 -0.13
CA VAL A 18 -8.16 -3.75 0.66
C VAL A 18 -9.14 -3.08 1.64
N ALA A 19 -8.75 -1.98 2.27
CA ALA A 19 -9.60 -1.30 3.25
C ALA A 19 -10.81 -0.67 2.57
N ARG A 20 -10.58 0.02 1.45
CA ARG A 20 -11.68 0.60 0.66
C ARG A 20 -12.56 -0.46 0.04
N SER A 21 -11.96 -1.55 -0.47
CA SER A 21 -12.72 -2.65 -1.06
C SER A 21 -13.69 -3.28 -0.05
N LYS A 22 -13.26 -3.44 1.21
CA LYS A 22 -14.14 -3.91 2.29
C LYS A 22 -15.25 -2.91 2.60
N SER A 23 -14.93 -1.62 2.68
CA SER A 23 -15.92 -0.57 2.98
C SER A 23 -16.99 -0.38 1.90
N GLN A 24 -16.66 -0.69 0.64
CA GLN A 24 -17.57 -0.51 -0.50
C GLN A 24 -18.21 -1.82 -0.95
N GLU A 25 -17.91 -2.95 -0.30
CA GLU A 25 -18.35 -4.30 -0.66
C GLU A 25 -18.08 -4.67 -2.15
N ARG A 26 -17.04 -4.07 -2.73
CA ARG A 26 -16.59 -4.33 -4.11
C ARG A 26 -15.09 -4.15 -4.22
N GLU A 27 -14.49 -4.63 -5.31
CA GLU A 27 -13.07 -4.39 -5.54
C GLU A 27 -12.78 -2.94 -5.95
N VAL A 28 -11.81 -2.32 -5.28
CA VAL A 28 -11.30 -1.00 -5.61
C VAL A 28 -9.84 -1.14 -6.00
N HIS A 29 -9.58 -0.90 -7.28
CA HIS A 29 -8.25 -0.97 -7.89
C HIS A 29 -7.69 0.44 -8.07
N CYS A 30 -6.42 0.60 -7.70
CA CYS A 30 -5.72 1.88 -7.64
C CYS A 30 -4.35 1.78 -8.31
N THR A 31 -3.83 2.90 -8.77
CA THR A 31 -2.48 3.01 -9.32
C THR A 31 -1.55 3.64 -8.29
N VAL A 32 -0.32 3.13 -8.18
CA VAL A 32 0.71 3.72 -7.34
C VAL A 32 1.25 4.99 -8.00
N GLU A 33 1.05 6.13 -7.33
CA GLU A 33 1.51 7.44 -7.81
C GLU A 33 2.93 7.74 -7.35
N SER A 34 3.23 7.47 -6.07
CA SER A 34 4.56 7.73 -5.51
C SER A 34 4.91 6.73 -4.40
N ILE A 35 6.20 6.49 -4.24
CA ILE A 35 6.76 5.63 -3.21
C ILE A 35 7.89 6.40 -2.53
N ASP A 36 7.78 6.55 -1.22
CA ASP A 36 8.82 7.09 -0.35
C ASP A 36 9.34 5.99 0.57
N ALA A 37 10.40 6.28 1.33
CA ALA A 37 11.07 5.31 2.20
C ALA A 37 10.12 4.57 3.18
N ASN A 38 9.03 5.22 3.61
CA ASN A 38 8.09 4.71 4.62
C ASN A 38 6.62 4.87 4.20
N SER A 39 6.33 5.16 2.93
CA SER A 39 4.95 5.33 2.50
C SER A 39 4.73 5.10 1.01
N ILE A 40 3.53 4.67 0.65
CA ILE A 40 3.07 4.55 -0.73
C ILE A 40 1.83 5.43 -0.88
N THR A 41 1.82 6.25 -1.93
CA THR A 41 0.65 7.04 -2.35
C THR A 41 -0.03 6.34 -3.52
N ILE A 42 -1.34 6.15 -3.41
CA ILE A 42 -2.15 5.57 -4.46
C ILE A 42 -3.28 6.50 -4.90
N VAL A 43 -3.71 6.33 -6.14
CA VAL A 43 -4.83 7.03 -6.75
C VAL A 43 -5.82 6.03 -7.34
N ALA A 44 -7.12 6.30 -7.25
CA ALA A 44 -8.13 5.45 -7.87
C ALA A 44 -8.00 5.44 -9.40
N ILE A 45 -8.18 4.28 -10.00
CA ILE A 45 -8.25 4.14 -11.47
C ILE A 45 -9.58 4.68 -11.99
N PHE A 46 -10.66 4.48 -11.24
CA PHE A 46 -12.01 4.86 -11.66
C PHE A 46 -12.46 6.18 -11.00
N ALA A 47 -13.10 7.04 -11.79
CA ALA A 47 -13.62 8.32 -11.31
C ALA A 47 -14.64 8.19 -10.17
N ALA A 48 -15.38 7.07 -10.13
CA ALA A 48 -16.34 6.79 -9.05
C ALA A 48 -15.69 6.68 -7.67
N ASP A 49 -14.41 6.34 -7.62
CA ASP A 49 -13.64 6.20 -6.38
C ASP A 49 -12.80 7.44 -6.05
N ALA A 50 -12.59 8.35 -7.02
CA ALA A 50 -11.64 9.46 -6.95
C ALA A 50 -11.84 10.42 -5.76
N ALA A 51 -13.06 10.55 -5.24
CA ALA A 51 -13.38 11.43 -4.11
C ALA A 51 -12.62 11.11 -2.81
N CYS A 52 -12.04 9.91 -2.69
CA CYS A 52 -11.26 9.50 -1.51
C CYS A 52 -9.77 9.30 -1.80
N TYR A 53 -9.28 9.81 -2.93
CA TYR A 53 -7.89 9.73 -3.35
C TYR A 53 -7.34 11.13 -3.70
N PRO A 54 -6.02 11.35 -3.67
CA PRO A 54 -4.96 10.37 -3.35
C PRO A 54 -5.00 9.92 -1.89
N HIS A 55 -4.65 8.65 -1.66
CA HIS A 55 -4.53 8.08 -0.33
C HIS A 55 -3.10 7.61 -0.08
N ARG A 56 -2.55 7.96 1.10
CA ARG A 56 -1.17 7.65 1.47
C ARG A 56 -1.13 6.66 2.61
N PHE A 57 -0.59 5.48 2.34
CA PHE A 57 -0.36 4.45 3.34
C PHE A 57 1.05 4.60 3.90
N PHE A 58 1.15 4.71 5.22
CA PHE A 58 2.42 4.69 5.93
C PHE A 58 2.71 3.28 6.43
N PHE A 59 3.96 2.86 6.31
CA PHE A 59 4.43 1.60 6.84
C PHE A 59 5.74 1.83 7.58
N THR A 60 5.91 1.13 8.70
CA THR A 60 7.17 1.06 9.41
C THR A 60 7.92 -0.16 8.92
N ARG A 61 9.10 0.04 8.33
CA ARG A 61 10.03 -1.04 8.04
C ARG A 61 10.64 -1.48 9.37
N ASP A 62 10.09 -2.54 9.95
CA ASP A 62 10.63 -3.16 11.16
C ASP A 62 11.97 -3.83 10.76
N ALA A 63 13.06 -3.09 10.90
CA ALA A 63 14.39 -3.52 10.48
C ALA A 63 15.01 -4.56 11.44
N ASP A 64 14.41 -4.79 12.61
CA ASP A 64 15.11 -5.34 13.78
C ASP A 64 14.43 -6.56 14.44
N LYS A 65 13.76 -7.44 13.68
CA LYS A 65 13.47 -8.80 14.18
C LYS A 65 14.51 -9.82 13.71
N LEU A 66 15.77 -9.57 14.05
CA LEU A 66 16.77 -10.63 14.21
C LEU A 66 17.12 -10.67 15.70
N ALA A 67 16.32 -11.40 16.47
CA ALA A 67 16.66 -11.71 17.85
C ALA A 67 17.81 -12.72 17.85
N PHE A 68 18.99 -12.28 18.28
CA PHE A 68 20.08 -13.17 18.65
C PHE A 68 19.75 -13.75 20.04
N VAL A 69 19.55 -15.07 20.12
CA VAL A 69 19.36 -15.77 21.39
C VAL A 69 20.72 -16.31 21.83
N GLU A 70 21.43 -15.55 22.64
CA GLU A 70 22.50 -16.10 23.51
C GLU A 70 22.26 -15.64 24.95
N ASN A 71 21.84 -16.61 25.77
CA ASN A 71 22.54 -17.00 26.98
C ASN A 71 22.08 -18.40 27.40
#